data_AF-A0AAU5QZC7-F1
#
_entry.id   AF-A0AAU5QZC7-F1
#
_cell.length_a   1.000
_cell.length_b   1.000
_cell.length_c   1.000
_cell.angle_alpha   90.00
_cell.angle_beta   90.00
_cell.angle_gamma   90.00
#
_symmetry.space_group_name_H-M   'P 1'
#
loop_
_entity.id
_entity.type
_entity.pdbx_description
1 polymer ?
#
loop_
_entity_poly.entity_id
_entity_poly.type
_entity_poly.pdbx_seq_one_letter_code
_entity_poly.pdbx_strand_id
1 'polypeptide(L)' 'MRIRIAVVALGAALLLAAYLSNIPSEAETEAACQRALDNTSTATLRPDICLDVSADTYRTFLLMYALRAEGLD' A
#
# COMPACT_ATOMS: atom_id res chain seq x y z
N MET A 1 17.74 -38.22 9.01
CA MET A 1 16.41 -37.54 9.03
C MET A 1 16.45 -36.16 9.70
N ARG A 2 17.00 -36.00 10.92
CA ARG A 2 17.08 -34.70 11.65
C ARG A 2 17.65 -33.53 10.83
N ILE A 3 18.76 -33.73 10.11
CA ILE A 3 19.40 -32.67 9.31
C ILE A 3 18.50 -32.21 8.15
N ARG A 4 17.75 -33.13 7.52
CA ARG A 4 16.83 -32.79 6.43
C ARG A 4 15.65 -31.95 6.90
N ILE A 5 15.15 -32.22 8.12
CA ILE A 5 14.06 -31.44 8.73
C ILE A 5 14.53 -30.02 9.09
N ALA A 6 15.75 -29.89 9.61
CA ALA A 6 16.34 -28.59 9.94
C ALA A 6 16.48 -27.69 8.69
N VAL A 7 16.95 -28.25 7.57
CA VAL A 7 17.10 -27.50 6.30
C VAL A 7 15.74 -27.04 5.74
N VAL A 8 14.73 -27.91 5.79
CA VAL A 8 13.37 -27.57 5.31
C VAL A 8 12.74 -26.47 6.17
N ALA A 9 12.89 -26.54 7.50
CA ALA A 9 12.38 -25.52 8.40
C ALA A 9 13.05 -24.16 8.17
N LEU A 10 14.37 -24.15 7.92
CA LEU A 10 15.13 -22.94 7.63
C LEU A 10 14.68 -22.31 6.30
N GLY A 11 14.47 -23.12 5.26
CA GLY A 11 13.93 -22.65 3.98
C GLY A 11 12.53 -22.07 4.11
N ALA A 12 11.64 -22.73 4.85
CA ALA A 12 10.29 -22.23 5.09
C ALA A 12 10.29 -20.89 5.87
N ALA A 13 11.14 -20.75 6.89
CA ALA A 13 11.27 -19.51 7.64
C ALA A 13 11.78 -18.33 6.79
N LEU A 14 12.73 -18.58 5.88
CA LEU A 14 13.24 -17.56 4.95
C LEU A 14 12.15 -17.09 3.96
N LEU A 15 11.35 -18.02 3.43
CA LEU A 15 10.23 -17.67 2.54
C LEU A 15 9.16 -16.86 3.28
N LEU A 16 8.84 -17.23 4.52
CA LEU A 16 7.86 -16.50 5.34
C LEU A 16 8.35 -15.10 5.69
N ALA A 17 9.64 -14.95 6.04
CA ALA A 17 10.24 -13.65 6.31
C ALA A 17 10.23 -12.75 5.08
N ALA A 18 10.61 -13.27 3.90
CA ALA A 18 10.57 -12.52 2.65
C ALA A 18 9.14 -12.08 2.27
N TYR A 19 8.15 -12.94 2.52
CA TYR A 19 6.74 -12.60 2.29
C TYR A 19 6.27 -11.45 3.21
N LEU A 20 6.59 -11.53 4.50
CA LEU A 20 6.25 -10.49 5.47
C LEU A 20 6.97 -9.17 5.18
N SER A 21 8.22 -9.22 4.70
CA SER A 21 8.98 -8.02 4.28
C SER A 21 8.48 -7.38 2.98
N ASN A 22 7.65 -8.08 2.21
CA ASN A 22 7.06 -7.57 0.97
C ASN A 22 5.65 -7.00 1.16
N ILE A 23 5.12 -7.01 2.39
CA ILE A 23 3.88 -6.31 2.71
C ILE A 23 4.24 -4.83 2.83
N PRO A 24 3.77 -3.96 1.91
CA PRO A 24 4.01 -2.53 2.03
C PRO A 24 3.45 -2.05 3.36
N SER A 25 4.22 -1.24 4.08
CA SER A 25 3.71 -0.62 5.30
C SER A 25 2.52 0.27 4.96
N GLU A 26 1.59 0.47 5.90
CA GLU A 26 0.39 1.30 5.69
C GLU A 26 0.75 2.70 5.14
N ALA A 27 1.85 3.28 5.64
CA ALA A 27 2.40 4.55 5.18
C ALA A 27 2.92 4.52 3.72
N GLU A 28 3.49 3.40 3.27
CA GLU A 28 3.94 3.25 1.88
C GLU A 28 2.74 3.12 0.93
N THR A 29 1.69 2.40 1.35
CA THR A 29 0.43 2.27 0.63
C THR A 29 -0.27 3.62 0.52
N GLU A 30 -0.33 4.40 1.60
CA GLU A 30 -0.88 5.75 1.59
C GLU A 30 -0.10 6.70 0.68
N ALA A 31 1.23 6.71 0.76
CA ALA A 31 2.08 7.53 -0.09
C ALA A 31 2.01 7.11 -1.57
N ALA A 32 1.83 5.83 -1.86
CA ALA A 32 1.60 5.35 -3.21
C ALA A 32 0.23 5.77 -3.74
N CYS A 33 -0.82 5.66 -2.92
CA CYS A 33 -2.16 6.13 -3.24
C CYS A 33 -2.18 7.63 -3.54
N GLN A 34 -1.55 8.45 -2.69
CA GLN A 34 -1.49 9.90 -2.89
C GLN A 34 -0.80 10.29 -4.21
N ARG A 35 0.24 9.55 -4.61
CA ARG A 35 0.94 9.75 -5.90
C ARG A 35 0.14 9.29 -7.11
N ALA A 36 -0.75 8.32 -6.93
CA ALA A 36 -1.59 7.80 -7.99
C ALA A 36 -2.85 8.64 -8.23
N LEU A 37 -3.15 9.61 -7.37
CA LEU A 37 -4.26 10.53 -7.56
C LEU A 37 -4.05 11.44 -8.78
N ASP A 38 -5.09 11.52 -9.59
CA ASP A 38 -5.13 12.27 -10.84
C ASP A 38 -6.52 12.90 -11.07
N ASN A 39 -6.69 13.63 -12.17
CA ASN A 39 -7.95 14.32 -12.49
C ASN A 39 -9.14 13.38 -12.76
N THR A 40 -8.91 12.09 -12.98
CA THR A 40 -9.97 11.08 -13.12
C THR A 40 -10.35 10.44 -11.80
N SER A 41 -9.51 10.57 -10.77
CA SER A 41 -9.74 10.00 -9.45
C SER A 41 -10.94 10.66 -8.76
N THR A 42 -11.92 9.85 -8.35
CA THR A 42 -13.13 10.33 -7.66
C THR A 42 -13.51 9.41 -6.51
N ALA A 43 -14.47 9.83 -5.67
CA ALA A 43 -14.94 9.00 -4.56
C ALA A 43 -15.43 7.60 -4.99
N THR A 44 -15.93 7.48 -6.22
CA THR A 44 -16.45 6.23 -6.81
C THR A 44 -15.49 5.59 -7.83
N LEU A 45 -14.48 6.32 -8.30
CA LEU A 45 -13.44 5.81 -9.20
C LEU A 45 -12.09 5.87 -8.48
N ARG A 46 -11.79 4.81 -7.71
CA ARG A 46 -10.52 4.68 -6.99
C ARG A 46 -9.47 3.96 -7.84
N PRO A 47 -8.22 4.44 -7.85
CA PRO A 47 -7.08 3.65 -8.32
C PRO A 47 -6.96 2.35 -7.51
N ASP A 48 -6.55 1.26 -8.14
CA ASP A 48 -6.37 -0.04 -7.46
C ASP A 48 -5.42 0.06 -6.26
N ILE A 49 -4.39 0.89 -6.35
CA ILE A 49 -3.43 1.11 -5.27
C ILE A 49 -4.01 1.83 -4.03
N CYS A 50 -5.20 2.41 -4.17
CA CYS A 50 -5.94 3.05 -3.08
C CYS A 50 -7.03 2.15 -2.48
N LEU A 51 -7.17 0.90 -2.93
CA LEU A 51 -8.22 -0.01 -2.43
C LEU A 51 -7.96 -0.44 -0.98
N ASP A 52 -6.69 -0.57 -0.59
CA ASP A 52 -6.27 -0.90 0.78
C ASP A 52 -6.25 0.34 1.70
N VAL A 53 -6.53 1.54 1.18
CA VAL A 53 -6.64 2.77 1.96
C VAL A 53 -8.08 2.97 2.43
N SER A 54 -8.26 3.33 3.70
CA SER A 54 -9.58 3.59 4.27
C SER A 54 -10.35 4.65 3.47
N ALA A 55 -11.68 4.55 3.45
CA ALA A 55 -12.50 5.48 2.68
C ALA A 55 -12.42 6.93 3.15
N ASP A 56 -12.27 7.15 4.46
CA ASP A 56 -12.09 8.47 5.05
C ASP A 56 -10.71 9.05 4.74
N THR A 57 -9.65 8.24 4.82
CA THR A 57 -8.29 8.65 4.42
C THR A 57 -8.26 9.02 2.94
N TYR A 58 -8.84 8.20 2.07
CA TYR A 58 -8.90 8.47 0.63
C TYR A 58 -9.64 9.77 0.30
N ARG A 59 -10.75 10.07 0.99
CA ARG A 59 -11.46 11.35 0.85
C ARG A 59 -10.59 12.54 1.24
N THR A 60 -9.80 12.40 2.28
CA THR A 60 -8.84 13.44 2.71
C THR A 60 -7.79 13.65 1.62
N PHE A 61 -7.27 12.59 1.02
CA PHE A 61 -6.29 12.72 -0.07
C PHE A 61 -6.89 13.38 -1.32
N LEU A 62 -8.15 13.07 -1.68
CA LEU A 62 -8.85 13.76 -2.77
C LEU A 62 -9.01 15.26 -2.48
N LEU A 63 -9.36 15.64 -1.26
CA LEU A 63 -9.46 17.04 -0.86
C LEU A 63 -8.10 17.74 -0.97
N MET A 64 -7.04 17.13 -0.45
CA MET A 64 -5.68 17.69 -0.52
C MET A 64 -5.20 17.82 -1.97
N TYR A 65 -5.51 16.84 -2.83
CA TYR A 65 -5.21 16.91 -4.25
C TYR A 65 -5.92 18.08 -4.93
N ALA A 66 -7.22 18.28 -4.65
CA ALA A 66 -7.98 19.40 -5.18
C ALA A 66 -7.44 20.76 -4.72
N LEU A 67 -7.13 20.90 -3.42
CA LEU A 67 -6.53 22.11 -2.87
C LEU A 67 -5.18 22.44 -3.53
N ARG A 68 -4.32 21.43 -3.71
CA ARG A 68 -3.04 21.59 -4.41
C ARG A 68 -3.23 21.99 -5.88
N ALA A 69 -4.21 21.42 -6.57
CA ALA A 69 -4.53 21.77 -7.95
C ALA A 69 -4.98 23.24 -8.09
N GLU A 70 -5.62 23.79 -7.05
CA GLU A 70 -5.99 25.21 -6.95
C GLU A 70 -4.85 26.11 -6.44
N GLY A 71 -3.67 25.56 -6.12
CA GLY A 71 -2.53 26.31 -5.60
C GLY A 71 -2.68 26.72 -4.12
N LEU A 72 -3.55 26.06 -3.38
CA LEU A 72 -3.85 26.26 -1.96
C LEU A 72 -3.10 25.25 -1.07
N ASP A 73 -1.83 24.96 -1.38
CA ASP A 73 -0.95 24.04 -0.62
C ASP A 73 -0.24 24.74 0.55
#